data_AF-A0A930XLH1-F1
#
_entry.id   AF-A0A930XLH1-F1
#
_cell.length_a   1.000
_cell.length_b   1.000
_cell.length_c   1.000
_cell.angle_alpha   90.00
_cell.angle_beta   90.00
_cell.angle_gamma   90.00
#
_symmetry.space_group_name_H-M   'P 1'
#
loop_
_entity.id
_entity.type
_entity.pdbx_description
1 polymer ?
#
loop_
_entity_poly.entity_id
_entity_poly.type
_entity_poly.pdbx_seq_one_letter_code
_entity_poly.pdbx_strand_id
1 'polypeptide(L)'
;MIQIAQLQRDIEALPQEAQSLLVDFVDLLKRRYSTEGADGAGEEKQSNFEKFEQVGLIGCCDVEEHLSVSYKSVLAESLEAKYDHR
;
A
#
# COMPACT_ATOMS: atom_id res chain seq x y z
N MET A 1 13.67 -17.86 28.40
CA MET A 1 12.31 -18.33 28.74
C MET A 1 11.43 -17.11 28.94
N ILE A 2 10.35 -16.99 28.19
CA ILE A 2 9.42 -15.85 28.34
C ILE A 2 8.58 -16.10 29.59
N GLN A 3 8.63 -15.17 30.56
CA GLN A 3 7.87 -15.25 31.80
C GLN A 3 6.43 -14.73 31.57
N ILE A 4 5.57 -15.57 31.00
CA ILE A 4 4.20 -15.22 30.60
C ILE A 4 3.39 -14.66 31.79
N ALA A 5 3.56 -15.23 32.98
CA ALA A 5 2.86 -14.81 34.20
C ALA A 5 3.28 -13.43 34.75
N GLN A 6 4.45 -12.94 34.32
CA GLN A 6 4.94 -11.62 34.69
C GLN A 6 4.40 -10.58 33.70
N LEU A 7 4.45 -10.93 32.41
CA LEU A 7 3.85 -10.14 31.34
C LEU A 7 2.36 -9.86 31.57
N GLN A 8 1.58 -10.84 32.02
CA GLN A 8 0.15 -10.66 32.30
C GLN A 8 -0.10 -9.62 33.41
N ARG A 9 0.68 -9.67 34.49
CA ARG A 9 0.58 -8.69 35.57
C ARG A 9 0.98 -7.29 35.12
N ASP A 10 2.01 -7.20 34.28
CA ASP A 10 2.46 -5.93 33.72
C ASP A 10 1.40 -5.34 32.78
N ILE A 11 0.71 -6.17 32.00
CA ILE A 11 -0.40 -5.76 31.12
C ILE A 11 -1.60 -5.27 31.93
N GLU A 12 -1.96 -5.94 33.02
CA GLU A 12 -3.05 -5.53 33.92
C GLU A 12 -2.73 -4.23 34.67
N ALA A 13 -1.45 -3.97 34.96
CA ALA A 13 -0.99 -2.73 35.60
C ALA A 13 -0.94 -1.53 34.63
N LEU A 14 -1.06 -1.76 33.32
CA LEU A 14 -1.04 -0.69 32.33
C LEU A 14 -2.38 0.08 32.28
N PRO A 15 -2.35 1.37 31.91
CA PRO A 15 -3.55 2.16 31.63
C PRO A 15 -4.39 1.55 30.51
N GLN A 16 -5.71 1.81 30.53
CA GLN A 16 -6.68 1.24 29.59
C GLN A 16 -6.34 1.52 28.12
N GLU A 17 -5.78 2.70 27.83
CA GLU A 17 -5.31 3.09 26.49
C GLU A 17 -4.14 2.23 25.98
N ALA A 18 -3.23 1.85 26.87
CA ALA A 18 -2.11 0.98 26.53
C ALA A 18 -2.56 -0.48 26.34
N GLN A 19 -3.59 -0.91 27.08
CA GLN A 19 -4.20 -2.23 26.89
C GLN A 19 -4.89 -2.36 25.52
N SER A 20 -5.62 -1.33 25.07
CA SER A 20 -6.22 -1.34 23.73
C SER A 20 -5.16 -1.43 22.62
N LEU A 21 -4.06 -0.69 22.75
CA LEU A 21 -2.94 -0.76 21.79
C LEU A 21 -2.30 -2.15 21.72
N LEU A 22 -2.22 -2.85 22.86
CA LEU A 22 -1.72 -4.22 22.89
C LEU A 22 -2.66 -5.20 22.20
N VAL A 23 -3.98 -5.02 22.34
CA VAL A 23 -4.96 -5.85 21.60
C VAL A 23 -4.80 -5.65 20.09
N ASP A 24 -4.72 -4.40 19.64
CA ASP A 24 -4.52 -4.08 18.22
C ASP A 24 -3.21 -4.70 17.69
N PHE A 25 -2.14 -4.61 18.47
CA PHE A 25 -0.85 -5.19 18.11
C PHE A 25 -0.92 -6.72 18.03
N VAL A 26 -1.57 -7.37 19.00
CA VAL A 26 -1.76 -8.83 19.01
C VAL A 26 -2.60 -9.27 17.82
N ASP A 27 -3.63 -8.53 17.45
CA ASP A 27 -4.47 -8.85 16.30
C ASP A 27 -3.72 -8.63 14.97
N LEU A 28 -2.84 -7.64 14.88
CA LEU A 28 -1.93 -7.48 13.75
C LEU A 28 -0.98 -8.68 13.64
N LEU A 29 -0.38 -9.10 14.75
CA LEU A 29 0.49 -10.27 14.77
C LEU A 29 -0.27 -11.54 14.36
N LYS A 30 -1.47 -11.76 14.89
CA LYS A 30 -2.32 -12.88 14.47
C LYS A 30 -2.57 -12.83 12.97
N ARG A 31 -2.99 -11.69 12.42
CA ARG A 31 -3.22 -11.57 10.97
C ARG A 31 -2.00 -11.91 10.13
N ARG A 32 -0.81 -11.49 10.56
CA ARG A 32 0.45 -11.73 9.84
C ARG A 32 0.90 -13.18 9.87
N TYR A 33 0.64 -13.89 10.97
CA TYR A 33 1.13 -15.27 11.17
C TYR A 33 0.02 -16.33 11.03
N SER A 34 -1.26 -15.95 11.02
CA SER A 34 -2.39 -16.86 10.76
C SER A 34 -2.50 -17.26 9.29
N THR A 35 -1.77 -16.61 8.38
CA THR A 35 -1.67 -16.98 6.96
C THR A 35 -0.59 -18.03 6.65
N GLU A 36 0.17 -18.52 7.63
CA GLU A 36 1.27 -19.48 7.39
C GLU A 36 0.96 -20.87 7.98
N GLY A 37 -0.22 -21.41 7.64
CA GLY A 37 -0.69 -22.70 8.14
C GLY A 37 -1.33 -23.64 7.12
N ALA A 38 -1.37 -23.29 5.83
CA ALA A 38 -1.74 -24.19 4.74
C ALA A 38 -1.24 -23.63 3.41
N ASP A 39 0.02 -23.88 3.08
CA ASP A 39 0.47 -24.26 1.73
C ASP A 39 1.99 -24.48 1.73
N GLY A 40 2.39 -25.61 2.30
CA GLY A 40 3.53 -26.33 1.76
C GLY A 40 3.11 -27.05 0.48
N ALA A 41 2.95 -26.35 -0.65
CA ALA A 41 2.90 -26.93 -1.99
C ALA A 41 2.92 -25.85 -3.09
N GLY A 42 4.11 -25.37 -3.47
CA GLY A 42 4.37 -24.85 -4.81
C GLY A 42 3.88 -23.44 -5.13
N GLU A 43 4.52 -22.41 -4.59
CA GLU A 43 4.58 -21.13 -5.29
C GLU A 43 5.93 -21.04 -6.00
N GLU A 44 5.87 -21.25 -7.31
CA GLU A 44 6.94 -20.90 -8.24
C GLU A 44 7.43 -19.48 -7.92
N LYS A 45 8.73 -19.28 -8.09
CA LYS A 45 9.46 -18.04 -7.85
C LYS A 45 8.91 -16.89 -8.72
N GLN A 46 7.73 -16.36 -8.41
CA GLN A 46 7.27 -15.13 -9.02
C GLN A 46 8.23 -14.04 -8.54
N SER A 47 9.03 -13.54 -9.47
CA SER A 47 9.97 -12.48 -9.16
C SER A 47 9.17 -11.26 -8.67
N ASN A 48 9.78 -10.43 -7.81
CA ASN A 48 9.10 -9.24 -7.31
C ASN A 48 8.52 -8.38 -8.45
N PHE A 49 9.13 -8.44 -9.64
CA PHE A 49 8.63 -7.79 -10.85
C PHE A 49 7.22 -8.25 -11.24
N GLU A 50 6.95 -9.56 -11.28
CA GLU A 50 5.61 -10.09 -11.63
C GLU A 50 4.55 -9.71 -10.61
N LYS A 51 4.93 -9.62 -9.32
CA LYS A 51 4.04 -9.15 -8.26
C LYS A 51 3.68 -7.67 -8.44
N PHE A 52 4.65 -6.84 -8.85
CA PHE A 52 4.40 -5.42 -9.11
C PHE A 52 3.65 -5.16 -10.41
N GLU A 53 3.83 -6.02 -11.42
CA GLU A 53 3.04 -5.98 -12.66
C GLU A 53 1.57 -6.32 -12.42
N GLN A 54 1.28 -7.37 -11.63
CA GLN A 54 -0.10 -7.73 -11.26
C GLN A 54 -0.84 -6.64 -10.48
N VAL A 55 -0.13 -5.89 -9.63
CA VAL A 55 -0.70 -4.78 -8.85
C VAL A 55 -0.92 -3.53 -9.72
N GLY A 56 -0.51 -3.55 -10.99
CA GLY A 56 -0.56 -2.38 -11.88
C GLY A 56 0.41 -1.27 -11.44
N LEU A 57 1.36 -1.57 -10.55
CA LEU A 57 2.40 -0.65 -10.10
C LEU A 57 3.48 -0.50 -11.17
N ILE A 58 3.77 -1.59 -11.89
CA ILE A 58 4.67 -1.62 -13.04
C ILE A 58 3.85 -2.06 -14.24
N GLY A 59 3.39 -1.09 -15.02
CA GLY A 59 2.64 -1.29 -16.24
C GLY A 59 2.43 0.07 -16.87
N CYS A 60 2.43 0.12 -18.20
CA CYS A 60 2.11 1.34 -18.90
C CYS A 60 0.74 1.83 -18.42
N CYS A 61 0.69 3.03 -17.82
CA CYS A 61 -0.56 3.77 -17.82
C CYS A 61 -1.03 3.81 -19.27
N ASP A 62 -2.28 3.41 -19.54
CA ASP A 62 -2.95 3.72 -20.81
C ASP A 62 -3.04 5.25 -20.92
N VAL A 63 -1.94 5.86 -21.32
CA VAL A 63 -1.89 7.26 -21.67
C VAL A 63 -2.52 7.33 -23.03
N GLU A 64 -3.69 7.96 -23.10
CA GLU A 64 -4.31 8.30 -24.37
C GLU A 64 -3.24 8.89 -25.30
N GLU A 65 -2.99 8.24 -26.43
CA GLU A 65 -1.93 8.62 -27.39
C GLU A 65 -2.10 10.08 -27.86
N HIS A 66 -3.33 10.60 -27.77
CA HIS A 66 -3.69 11.95 -28.12
C HIS A 66 -3.57 12.98 -26.99
N LEU A 67 -3.32 12.59 -25.74
CA LEU A 67 -3.25 13.53 -24.61
C LEU A 67 -2.17 14.60 -24.84
N SER A 68 -1.00 14.19 -25.35
CA SER A 68 0.11 15.11 -25.65
C SER A 68 -0.17 16.03 -26.85
N VAL A 69 -0.96 15.55 -27.82
CA VAL A 69 -1.30 16.32 -29.03
C VAL A 69 -2.39 17.34 -28.73
N SER A 70 -3.47 16.90 -28.06
CA SER A 70 -4.59 17.74 -27.64
C SER A 70 -4.16 18.79 -26.61
N TYR A 71 -3.22 18.47 -25.72
CA TYR A 71 -2.70 19.45 -24.76
C TYR A 71 -1.90 20.56 -25.46
N LYS A 72 -1.12 20.25 -26.50
CA LYS A 72 -0.39 21.25 -27.28
C LYS A 72 -1.32 22.18 -28.05
N SER A 73 -2.40 21.67 -28.64
CA SER A 73 -3.39 22.53 -29.31
C SER A 73 -4.11 23.45 -28.33
N VAL A 74 -4.51 22.93 -27.16
CA VAL A 74 -5.11 23.74 -26.09
C VAL A 74 -4.16 24.82 -25.58
N LEU A 75 -2.86 24.51 -25.44
CA LEU A 75 -1.86 25.51 -25.06
C LEU A 75 -1.68 26.59 -26.15
N ALA A 76 -1.67 26.22 -27.43
CA ALA A 76 -1.56 27.18 -28.52
C ALA A 76 -2.76 28.14 -28.56
N GLU A 77 -3.99 27.61 -28.53
CA GLU A 77 -5.22 28.42 -28.53
C GLU A 77 -5.35 29.29 -27.28
N SER A 78 -5.00 28.76 -26.10
CA SER A 78 -5.08 29.53 -24.85
C SER A 78 -4.01 30.61 -24.73
N LEU A 79 -2.83 30.42 -25.34
CA LEU A 79 -1.80 31.45 -25.42
C LEU A 79 -2.20 32.57 -26.37
N GLU A 80 -2.71 32.24 -27.56
CA GLU A 80 -3.26 33.24 -28.48
C GLU A 80 -4.41 34.01 -27.82
N ALA A 81 -5.39 33.33 -27.21
CA ALA A 81 -6.51 34.02 -26.56
C ALA A 81 -6.10 34.90 -25.35
N LYS A 82 -5.01 34.59 -24.65
CA LYS A 82 -4.54 35.36 -23.48
C LYS A 82 -3.55 36.48 -23.82
N TYR A 83 -2.81 36.36 -24.91
CA TYR A 83 -1.71 37.26 -25.25
C TYR A 83 -1.91 37.99 -26.58
N ASP A 84 -2.92 37.64 -27.38
CA ASP A 84 -3.33 38.39 -28.58
C ASP A 84 -4.20 39.59 -28.18
N HIS A 85 -3.55 40.54 -27.51
CA HIS A 85 -4.06 41.88 -27.28
C HIS A 85 -3.31 42.83 -28.21
N ARG A 86 -3.70 42.85 -29.48
CA ARG A 86 -3.14 43.79 -30.47
C ARG A 86 -4.23 44.58 -31.18
#